data_AF-A0A2C9KEQ2-F1
#
_entry.id   AF-A0A2C9KEQ2-F1
#
_cell.length_a   1.000
_cell.length_b   1.000
_cell.length_c   1.000
_cell.angle_alpha   90.00
_cell.angle_beta   90.00
_cell.angle_gamma   90.00
#
_symmetry.space_group_name_H-M   'P 1'
#
loop_
_entity.id
_entity.type
_entity.pdbx_description
1 polymer ?
#
loop_
_entity_poly.entity_id
_entity_poly.type
_entity_poly.pdbx_seq_one_letter_code
_entity_poly.pdbx_strand_id
1 'polypeptide(L)'
;MTSLIGTSLLSLLITFAQGACPNIISRAEWGARAPKSISYLSHQPVQYAFIHHSAMNDCFDKTSCIAEVKAYQNLHMDVRGWDDVGYSFIIGGDGSVFEGRGWDKVGAHTLGYNEVGLGFCLSGNFMDHLPTTIQMNTTRAMIECGVSLGKISPSYTLRGHRDMKPSTLCPGDKLYAEILTWPHYRNQTASPYYSDIGYSFMIGGNGEVFEGRGWDHLGAHTLNYNSHGYGFCFIGTFTSHVPTSAAQQAAKDMIACGVQLGKIRSDYTLRGHRDVGATECPGNAFYPIIKTWPHY
;
A
#
# COMPACT_ATOMS: atom_id res chain seq x y z
N MET A 1 30.62 9.89 63.28
CA MET A 1 30.15 10.97 62.38
C MET A 1 30.42 10.52 60.95
N THR A 2 29.45 9.87 60.34
CA THR A 2 29.50 9.37 58.96
C THR A 2 29.01 10.46 58.02
N SER A 3 29.85 10.84 57.06
CA SER A 3 29.56 11.85 56.04
C SER A 3 28.90 11.17 54.83
N LEU A 4 27.70 11.64 54.46
CA LEU A 4 27.05 11.33 53.19
C LEU A 4 27.34 12.48 52.22
N ILE A 5 28.07 12.18 51.15
CA ILE A 5 28.18 13.07 49.98
C ILE A 5 27.26 12.49 48.91
N GLY A 6 26.09 13.10 48.72
CA GLY A 6 25.18 12.79 47.64
C GLY A 6 25.63 13.50 46.36
N THR A 7 26.08 12.76 45.36
CA THR A 7 26.33 13.29 44.02
C THR A 7 25.01 13.33 43.24
N SER A 8 24.53 14.54 42.95
CA SER A 8 23.42 14.77 42.04
C SER A 8 23.88 14.49 40.61
N LEU A 9 23.41 13.40 40.01
CA LEU A 9 23.53 13.17 38.58
C LEU A 9 22.53 14.09 37.86
N LEU A 10 23.05 15.13 37.23
CA LEU A 10 22.30 15.93 36.26
C LEU A 10 22.15 15.07 34.98
N SER A 11 21.03 14.38 34.85
CA SER A 11 20.64 13.68 33.62
C SER A 11 20.32 14.71 32.54
N LEU A 12 21.23 14.84 31.56
CA LEU A 12 21.00 15.62 30.35
C LEU A 12 19.95 14.88 29.51
N LEU A 13 18.68 15.21 29.70
CA LEU A 13 17.62 14.81 28.77
C LEU A 13 17.86 15.55 27.46
N ILE A 14 18.42 14.84 26.47
CA ILE A 14 18.43 15.30 25.08
C ILE A 14 16.98 15.23 24.61
N THR A 15 16.27 16.36 24.65
CA THR A 15 14.99 16.52 23.97
C THR A 15 15.25 16.51 22.46
N PHE A 16 14.83 15.44 21.77
CA PHE A 16 14.70 15.46 20.32
C PHE A 16 13.70 16.55 19.94
N ALA A 17 14.09 17.46 19.04
CA ALA A 17 13.17 18.44 18.50
C ALA A 17 12.06 17.70 17.74
N GLN A 18 10.85 17.71 18.29
CA GLN A 18 9.64 17.35 17.58
C GLN A 18 9.43 18.40 16.46
N GLY A 19 9.42 17.98 15.18
CA GLY A 19 8.66 18.71 14.15
C GLY A 19 9.39 19.62 13.16
N ALA A 20 10.67 19.45 12.85
CA ALA A 20 11.29 20.13 11.70
C ALA A 20 11.44 19.18 10.49
N CYS A 21 10.92 19.59 9.34
CA CYS A 21 11.12 18.87 8.08
C CYS A 21 12.62 18.73 7.75
N PRO A 22 13.12 17.54 7.38
CA PRO A 22 14.49 17.38 6.91
C PRO A 22 14.78 18.29 5.71
N ASN A 23 16.03 18.76 5.59
CA ASN A 23 16.45 19.52 4.41
C ASN A 23 16.43 18.62 3.17
N ILE A 24 15.69 19.03 2.15
CA ILE A 24 15.58 18.31 0.87
C ILE A 24 16.56 18.93 -0.12
N ILE A 25 17.50 18.14 -0.60
CA ILE A 25 18.36 18.48 -1.74
C ILE A 25 17.47 18.46 -2.98
N SER A 26 17.21 19.65 -3.51
CA SER A 26 16.33 19.86 -4.65
C SER A 26 16.85 19.17 -5.91
N ARG A 27 15.94 18.95 -6.87
CA ARG A 27 16.30 18.46 -8.21
C ARG A 27 17.42 19.26 -8.88
N ALA A 28 17.43 20.58 -8.71
CA ALA A 28 18.49 21.42 -9.25
C ALA A 28 19.85 21.15 -8.57
N GLU A 29 19.86 21.01 -7.24
CA GLU A 29 21.10 20.82 -6.47
C GLU A 29 21.78 19.47 -6.74
N TRP A 30 21.02 18.38 -6.91
CA TRP A 30 21.62 17.10 -7.29
C TRP A 30 21.81 16.95 -8.79
N GLY A 31 21.41 17.94 -9.60
CA GLY A 31 21.61 17.94 -11.05
C GLY A 31 20.71 16.96 -11.80
N ALA A 32 19.43 16.94 -11.44
CA ALA A 32 18.40 16.14 -12.10
C ALA A 32 18.22 16.54 -13.57
N ARG A 33 18.04 15.53 -14.43
CA ARG A 33 17.49 15.76 -15.77
C ARG A 33 16.01 16.14 -15.67
N ALA A 34 15.52 16.85 -16.68
CA ALA A 34 14.10 17.14 -16.82
C ALA A 34 13.30 15.83 -17.02
N PRO A 35 12.11 15.69 -16.39
CA PRO A 35 11.25 14.54 -16.64
C PRO A 35 10.69 14.57 -18.07
N LYS A 36 10.42 13.40 -18.66
CA LYS A 36 9.78 13.31 -20.00
C LYS A 36 8.32 13.76 -19.97
N SER A 37 7.62 13.45 -18.88
CA SER A 37 6.24 13.83 -18.61
C SER A 37 6.01 13.99 -17.12
N ILE A 38 4.98 14.77 -16.74
CA ILE A 38 4.59 15.00 -15.36
C ILE A 38 3.10 14.73 -15.22
N SER A 39 2.76 13.85 -14.28
CA SER A 39 1.39 13.65 -13.78
C SER A 39 1.33 14.05 -12.32
N TYR A 40 0.27 14.77 -11.95
CA TYR A 40 0.03 15.22 -10.58
C TYR A 40 -0.95 14.28 -9.87
N LEU A 41 -0.78 14.14 -8.55
CA LEU A 41 -1.72 13.40 -7.72
C LEU A 41 -3.08 14.11 -7.77
N SER A 42 -4.14 13.37 -8.05
CA SER A 42 -5.52 13.91 -8.12
C SER A 42 -6.08 14.25 -6.74
N HIS A 43 -5.57 13.60 -5.68
CA HIS A 43 -6.01 13.80 -4.30
C HIS A 43 -4.83 13.77 -3.33
N GLN A 44 -4.85 14.70 -2.38
CA GLN A 44 -4.01 14.73 -1.18
C GLN A 44 -4.91 15.06 0.02
N PRO A 45 -4.58 14.59 1.25
CA PRO A 45 -3.41 13.79 1.60
C PRO A 45 -3.45 12.36 1.02
N VAL A 46 -2.29 11.81 0.66
CA VAL A 46 -2.19 10.40 0.26
C VAL A 46 -2.35 9.47 1.47
N GLN A 47 -2.83 8.26 1.22
CA GLN A 47 -3.15 7.30 2.29
C GLN A 47 -2.00 6.32 2.58
N TYR A 48 -0.99 6.26 1.71
CA TYR A 48 0.10 5.29 1.82
C TYR A 48 1.48 5.94 1.79
N ALA A 49 2.38 5.41 2.64
CA ALA A 49 3.81 5.62 2.55
C ALA A 49 4.47 4.27 2.23
N PHE A 50 5.22 4.20 1.14
CA PHE A 50 5.90 2.98 0.70
C PHE A 50 7.39 3.07 0.93
N ILE A 51 7.95 2.07 1.63
CA ILE A 51 9.38 1.94 1.82
C ILE A 51 9.98 1.07 0.72
N HIS A 52 11.05 1.59 0.13
CA HIS A 52 11.84 0.93 -0.90
C HIS A 52 13.31 0.89 -0.52
N HIS A 53 14.04 -0.06 -1.11
CA HIS A 53 15.49 0.08 -1.30
C HIS A 53 15.79 0.32 -2.78
N SER A 54 16.96 0.83 -3.12
CA SER A 54 17.34 0.98 -4.54
C SER A 54 17.75 -0.35 -5.17
N ALA A 55 18.13 -1.34 -4.35
CA ALA A 55 18.77 -2.60 -4.77
C ALA A 55 20.08 -2.34 -5.55
N MET A 56 20.73 -1.21 -5.26
CA MET A 56 22.00 -0.78 -5.84
C MET A 56 22.99 -0.46 -4.72
N ASN A 57 24.06 0.26 -5.03
CA ASN A 57 25.11 0.54 -4.04
C ASN A 57 24.58 1.43 -2.91
N ASP A 58 25.14 1.21 -1.73
CA ASP A 58 25.03 2.16 -0.64
C ASP A 58 25.85 3.42 -0.96
N CYS A 59 25.52 4.53 -0.32
CA CYS A 59 26.26 5.79 -0.40
C CYS A 59 26.31 6.43 0.98
N PHE A 60 27.43 7.09 1.34
CA PHE A 60 27.67 7.55 2.71
C PHE A 60 28.21 8.99 2.80
N ASP A 61 28.18 9.72 1.68
CA ASP A 61 28.47 11.14 1.64
C ASP A 61 27.66 11.79 0.50
N LYS A 62 27.48 13.12 0.57
CA LYS A 62 26.67 13.86 -0.41
C LYS A 62 27.12 13.63 -1.86
N THR A 63 28.42 13.50 -2.12
CA THR A 63 28.93 13.33 -3.49
C THR A 63 28.62 11.94 -4.02
N SER A 64 28.90 10.89 -3.25
CA SER A 64 28.56 9.51 -3.63
C SER A 64 27.05 9.32 -3.76
N CYS A 65 26.25 9.92 -2.87
CA CYS A 65 24.79 9.83 -2.96
C CYS A 65 24.21 10.58 -4.15
N ILE A 66 24.77 11.73 -4.55
CA ILE A 66 24.36 12.40 -5.81
C ILE A 66 24.65 11.49 -7.02
N ALA A 67 25.80 10.80 -7.03
CA ALA A 67 26.14 9.90 -8.12
C ALA A 67 25.15 8.73 -8.24
N GLU A 68 24.78 8.11 -7.11
CA GLU A 68 23.78 7.04 -7.05
C GLU A 68 22.38 7.52 -7.48
N VAL A 69 21.90 8.66 -6.98
CA VAL A 69 20.59 9.21 -7.37
C VAL A 69 20.51 9.50 -8.87
N LYS A 70 21.59 10.01 -9.47
CA LYS A 70 21.69 10.17 -10.93
C LYS A 70 21.66 8.83 -11.66
N ALA A 71 22.37 7.83 -11.16
CA ALA A 71 22.33 6.49 -11.73
C ALA A 71 20.91 5.90 -11.69
N TYR A 72 20.15 6.15 -10.62
CA TYR A 72 18.76 5.70 -10.50
C TYR A 72 17.86 6.38 -11.52
N GLN A 73 18.01 7.71 -11.71
CA GLN A 73 17.27 8.44 -12.74
C GLN A 73 17.61 7.93 -14.15
N ASN A 74 18.89 7.69 -14.44
CA ASN A 74 19.34 7.17 -15.74
C ASN A 74 18.78 5.77 -16.00
N LEU A 75 18.87 4.85 -15.03
CA LEU A 75 18.29 3.51 -15.17
C LEU A 75 16.78 3.58 -15.44
N HIS A 76 16.06 4.37 -14.67
CA HIS A 76 14.61 4.48 -14.80
C HIS A 76 14.18 5.09 -16.15
N MET A 77 14.85 6.13 -16.61
CA MET A 77 14.46 6.81 -17.84
C MET A 77 14.99 6.12 -19.10
N ASP A 78 16.24 5.65 -19.08
CA ASP A 78 16.94 5.20 -20.28
C ASP A 78 16.76 3.70 -20.51
N VAL A 79 16.67 2.91 -19.43
CA VAL A 79 16.50 1.44 -19.52
C VAL A 79 15.05 1.01 -19.29
N ARG A 80 14.35 1.58 -18.29
CA ARG A 80 12.95 1.21 -18.00
C ARG A 80 11.92 2.05 -18.76
N GLY A 81 12.37 3.08 -19.48
CA GLY A 81 11.50 3.93 -20.28
C GLY A 81 10.58 4.85 -19.47
N TRP A 82 10.76 4.98 -18.17
CA TRP A 82 9.91 5.81 -17.32
C TRP A 82 10.14 7.31 -17.58
N ASP A 83 9.19 8.13 -17.14
CA ASP A 83 9.26 9.58 -17.32
C ASP A 83 10.32 10.25 -16.45
N ASP A 84 10.65 9.65 -15.31
CA ASP A 84 11.60 10.15 -14.32
C ASP A 84 11.98 9.03 -13.35
N VAL A 85 12.87 9.31 -12.40
CA VAL A 85 13.12 8.44 -11.23
C VAL A 85 11.79 8.03 -10.58
N GLY A 86 11.64 6.75 -10.23
CA GLY A 86 10.33 6.21 -9.81
C GLY A 86 9.86 6.65 -8.42
N TYR A 87 10.77 7.12 -7.56
CA TYR A 87 10.50 7.41 -6.16
C TYR A 87 10.11 8.89 -5.93
N SER A 88 9.32 9.15 -4.89
CA SER A 88 9.00 10.51 -4.44
C SER A 88 10.24 11.15 -3.81
N PHE A 89 10.92 10.42 -2.93
CA PHE A 89 12.15 10.83 -2.25
C PHE A 89 13.15 9.67 -2.18
N ILE A 90 14.44 10.01 -2.22
CA ILE A 90 15.56 9.07 -1.99
C ILE A 90 16.37 9.54 -0.78
N ILE A 91 16.71 8.63 0.14
CA ILE A 91 17.47 8.93 1.36
C ILE A 91 18.81 8.21 1.27
N GLY A 92 19.91 8.97 1.31
CA GLY A 92 21.28 8.46 1.32
C GLY A 92 21.66 7.83 2.66
N GLY A 93 22.69 6.99 2.68
CA GLY A 93 23.22 6.40 3.92
C GLY A 93 23.85 7.43 4.87
N ASP A 94 24.16 8.63 4.37
CA ASP A 94 24.55 9.82 5.13
C ASP A 94 23.36 10.57 5.76
N GLY A 95 22.12 10.17 5.44
CA GLY A 95 20.90 10.86 5.86
C GLY A 95 20.50 12.03 4.98
N SER A 96 21.18 12.29 3.87
CA SER A 96 20.76 13.29 2.88
C SER A 96 19.45 12.88 2.22
N VAL A 97 18.50 13.81 2.08
CA VAL A 97 17.23 13.59 1.37
C VAL A 97 17.32 14.23 -0.01
N PHE A 98 17.07 13.46 -1.06
CA PHE A 98 17.04 13.92 -2.44
C PHE A 98 15.61 13.96 -2.95
N GLU A 99 15.23 15.09 -3.55
CA GLU A 99 13.94 15.23 -4.23
C GLU A 99 13.92 14.34 -5.48
N GLY A 100 13.10 13.28 -5.45
CA GLY A 100 12.76 12.51 -6.63
C GLY A 100 11.65 13.20 -7.42
N ARG A 101 10.47 12.58 -7.50
CA ARG A 101 9.28 13.25 -8.05
C ARG A 101 8.67 14.29 -7.11
N GLY A 102 9.00 14.21 -5.81
CA GLY A 102 8.54 15.13 -4.79
C GLY A 102 7.15 14.80 -4.25
N TRP A 103 6.53 15.78 -3.58
CA TRP A 103 5.29 15.59 -2.84
C TRP A 103 4.03 15.45 -3.70
N ASP A 104 4.01 16.10 -4.87
CA ASP A 104 2.74 16.39 -5.59
C ASP A 104 2.57 15.59 -6.88
N LYS A 105 3.58 14.83 -7.26
CA LYS A 105 3.63 14.11 -8.55
C LYS A 105 3.45 12.62 -8.35
N VAL A 106 2.74 11.99 -9.28
CA VAL A 106 2.52 10.54 -9.32
C VAL A 106 3.86 9.82 -9.48
N GLY A 107 4.09 8.82 -8.61
CA GLY A 107 5.26 7.95 -8.61
C GLY A 107 5.33 6.96 -9.79
N ALA A 108 6.40 6.18 -9.85
CA ALA A 108 6.44 4.90 -10.59
C ALA A 108 7.03 3.78 -9.71
N HIS A 109 6.93 3.93 -8.39
CA HIS A 109 7.57 3.06 -7.41
C HIS A 109 6.74 1.81 -7.09
N THR A 110 5.41 1.91 -7.05
CA THR A 110 4.52 0.81 -6.63
C THR A 110 3.34 0.72 -7.59
N LEU A 111 3.40 -0.24 -8.51
CA LEU A 111 2.32 -0.45 -9.50
C LEU A 111 0.96 -0.66 -8.82
N GLY A 112 -0.07 0.04 -9.29
CA GLY A 112 -1.41 0.04 -8.70
C GLY A 112 -1.61 1.00 -7.52
N TYR A 113 -0.55 1.61 -7.00
CA TYR A 113 -0.61 2.50 -5.82
C TYR A 113 0.10 3.85 -6.02
N ASN A 114 0.65 4.12 -7.21
CA ASN A 114 1.39 5.35 -7.50
C ASN A 114 0.56 6.64 -7.36
N GLU A 115 -0.77 6.57 -7.51
CA GLU A 115 -1.68 7.72 -7.40
C GLU A 115 -2.19 7.97 -5.97
N VAL A 116 -1.96 7.04 -5.05
CA VAL A 116 -2.53 7.07 -3.69
C VAL A 116 -1.47 6.97 -2.59
N GLY A 117 -0.19 7.03 -2.95
CA GLY A 117 0.91 6.92 -2.01
C GLY A 117 2.20 7.55 -2.51
N LEU A 118 3.10 7.81 -1.56
CA LEU A 118 4.44 8.33 -1.82
C LEU A 118 5.49 7.26 -1.53
N GLY A 119 6.51 7.20 -2.39
CA GLY A 119 7.60 6.22 -2.30
C GLY A 119 8.87 6.84 -1.71
N PHE A 120 9.32 6.30 -0.58
CA PHE A 120 10.55 6.66 0.11
C PHE A 120 11.59 5.55 -0.12
N CYS A 121 12.60 5.83 -0.93
CA CYS A 121 13.66 4.87 -1.24
C CYS A 121 14.89 5.13 -0.38
N LEU A 122 15.32 4.13 0.39
CA LEU A 122 16.61 4.14 1.03
C LEU A 122 17.66 3.66 0.01
N SER A 123 18.63 4.50 -0.29
CA SER A 123 19.75 4.18 -1.20
C SER A 123 20.57 3.04 -0.62
N GLY A 124 20.57 1.89 -1.29
CA GLY A 124 21.29 0.69 -0.86
C GLY A 124 20.60 -0.63 -1.18
N ASN A 125 21.20 -1.72 -0.71
CA ASN A 125 20.67 -3.09 -0.83
C ASN A 125 20.59 -3.81 0.53
N PHE A 126 19.46 -3.66 1.21
CA PHE A 126 19.27 -4.15 2.58
C PHE A 126 18.75 -5.60 2.71
N MET A 127 19.22 -6.51 1.85
CA MET A 127 18.93 -7.93 2.00
C MET A 127 19.57 -8.49 3.28
N ASP A 128 20.85 -8.18 3.51
CA ASP A 128 21.66 -8.86 4.54
C ASP A 128 22.13 -7.94 5.67
N HIS A 129 22.02 -6.62 5.50
CA HIS A 129 22.32 -5.61 6.51
C HIS A 129 21.23 -4.54 6.61
N LEU A 130 21.18 -3.86 7.76
CA LEU A 130 20.28 -2.71 7.96
C LEU A 130 20.84 -1.46 7.28
N PRO A 131 19.98 -0.51 6.88
CA PRO A 131 20.42 0.85 6.58
C PRO A 131 21.03 1.53 7.81
N THR A 132 21.73 2.64 7.59
CA THR A 132 22.28 3.40 8.72
C THR A 132 21.17 3.97 9.61
N THR A 133 21.44 4.12 10.90
CA THR A 133 20.48 4.71 11.84
C THR A 133 20.01 6.09 11.40
N ILE A 134 20.91 6.91 10.83
CA ILE A 134 20.55 8.24 10.34
C ILE A 134 19.63 8.16 9.11
N GLN A 135 19.88 7.25 8.17
CA GLN A 135 19.03 7.02 7.00
C GLN A 135 17.61 6.61 7.41
N MET A 136 17.48 5.70 8.38
CA MET A 136 16.18 5.28 8.92
C MET A 136 15.46 6.40 9.68
N ASN A 137 16.17 7.14 10.54
CA ASN A 137 15.60 8.26 11.30
C ASN A 137 15.14 9.38 10.36
N THR A 138 15.94 9.74 9.35
CA THR A 138 15.57 10.71 8.34
C THR A 138 14.34 10.27 7.56
N THR A 139 14.24 8.98 7.21
CA THR A 139 13.06 8.46 6.52
C THR A 139 11.79 8.67 7.34
N ARG A 140 11.81 8.34 8.64
CA ARG A 140 10.68 8.60 9.54
C ARG A 140 10.37 10.10 9.64
N ALA A 141 11.38 10.95 9.80
CA ALA A 141 11.21 12.40 9.85
C ALA A 141 10.61 12.98 8.55
N MET A 142 10.96 12.42 7.39
CA MET A 142 10.36 12.79 6.11
C MET A 142 8.88 12.41 6.03
N ILE A 143 8.50 11.22 6.51
CA ILE A 143 7.09 10.80 6.54
C ILE A 143 6.28 11.73 7.46
N GLU A 144 6.79 12.02 8.66
CA GLU A 144 6.15 12.95 9.61
C GLU A 144 6.07 14.39 9.04
N CYS A 145 7.09 14.84 8.32
CA CYS A 145 7.03 16.09 7.57
C CYS A 145 5.91 16.07 6.51
N GLY A 146 5.75 14.96 5.78
CA GLY A 146 4.64 14.79 4.85
C GLY A 146 3.27 14.89 5.54
N VAL A 147 3.14 14.36 6.75
CA VAL A 147 1.93 14.48 7.57
C VAL A 147 1.69 15.94 7.99
N SER A 148 2.71 16.63 8.50
CA SER A 148 2.57 18.03 8.94
C SER A 148 2.26 19.00 7.79
N LEU A 149 2.72 18.69 6.58
CA LEU A 149 2.42 19.44 5.36
C LEU A 149 1.05 19.10 4.73
N GLY A 150 0.28 18.16 5.29
CA GLY A 150 -0.98 17.68 4.72
C GLY A 150 -0.82 16.90 3.41
N LYS A 151 0.40 16.42 3.12
CA LYS A 151 0.71 15.60 1.94
C LYS A 151 0.42 14.13 2.18
N ILE A 152 0.60 13.67 3.42
CA ILE A 152 0.31 12.31 3.89
C ILE A 152 -0.76 12.41 4.98
N SER A 153 -1.68 11.46 4.99
CA SER A 153 -2.77 11.44 5.97
C SER A 153 -2.22 11.15 7.37
N PRO A 154 -2.68 11.80 8.45
CA PRO A 154 -2.31 11.42 9.82
C PRO A 154 -2.63 9.96 10.16
N SER A 155 -3.58 9.34 9.43
CA SER A 155 -3.94 7.93 9.58
C SER A 155 -3.36 7.04 8.46
N TYR A 156 -2.25 7.46 7.83
CA TYR A 156 -1.64 6.72 6.73
C TYR A 156 -1.29 5.27 7.08
N THR A 157 -1.14 4.46 6.05
CA THR A 157 -0.63 3.08 6.15
C THR A 157 0.80 3.01 5.60
N LEU A 158 1.73 2.54 6.42
CA LEU A 158 3.11 2.23 6.01
C LEU A 158 3.17 0.81 5.45
N ARG A 159 3.85 0.63 4.31
CA ARG A 159 4.07 -0.66 3.65
C ARG A 159 5.47 -0.76 3.06
N GLY A 160 6.02 -1.98 2.98
CA GLY A 160 7.13 -2.27 2.09
C GLY A 160 6.64 -2.52 0.67
N HIS A 161 7.48 -2.30 -0.35
CA HIS A 161 7.10 -2.60 -1.74
C HIS A 161 6.62 -4.06 -1.94
N ARG A 162 7.30 -5.03 -1.32
CA ARG A 162 6.95 -6.45 -1.39
C ARG A 162 5.53 -6.78 -0.91
N ASP A 163 4.95 -5.95 -0.06
CA ASP A 163 3.56 -6.12 0.39
C ASP A 163 2.58 -5.99 -0.77
N MET A 164 2.87 -5.13 -1.75
CA MET A 164 1.97 -4.87 -2.88
C MET A 164 2.27 -5.74 -4.10
N LYS A 165 3.48 -6.32 -4.15
CA LYS A 165 3.94 -7.15 -5.26
C LYS A 165 4.83 -8.28 -4.72
N PRO A 166 4.28 -9.48 -4.47
CA PRO A 166 5.06 -10.58 -3.88
C PRO A 166 6.29 -11.02 -4.68
N SER A 167 6.38 -10.67 -5.97
CA SER A 167 7.53 -10.99 -6.83
C SER A 167 8.73 -10.05 -6.69
N THR A 168 8.67 -9.01 -5.84
CA THR A 168 9.84 -8.19 -5.51
C THR A 168 10.38 -8.50 -4.12
N LEU A 169 11.71 -8.48 -3.98
CA LEU A 169 12.39 -8.52 -2.69
C LEU A 169 12.54 -7.13 -2.07
N CYS A 170 12.09 -6.05 -2.71
CA CYS A 170 12.15 -4.71 -2.14
C CYS A 170 11.25 -4.60 -0.90
N PRO A 171 11.68 -4.04 0.25
CA PRO A 171 12.87 -3.20 0.46
C PRO A 171 14.14 -3.93 0.98
N GLY A 172 14.23 -5.24 0.81
CA GLY A 172 15.31 -6.07 1.36
C GLY A 172 14.93 -6.71 2.70
N ASP A 173 15.42 -7.90 3.01
CA ASP A 173 14.95 -8.68 4.16
C ASP A 173 15.25 -8.01 5.52
N LYS A 174 16.42 -7.40 5.69
CA LYS A 174 16.75 -6.70 6.94
C LYS A 174 15.94 -5.42 7.11
N LEU A 175 15.86 -4.58 6.08
CA LEU A 175 15.04 -3.36 6.14
C LEU A 175 13.55 -3.70 6.26
N TYR A 176 13.08 -4.74 5.59
CA TYR A 176 11.69 -5.17 5.72
C TYR A 176 11.38 -5.60 7.15
N ALA A 177 12.23 -6.42 7.79
CA ALA A 177 12.06 -6.82 9.18
C ALA A 177 12.04 -5.61 10.15
N GLU A 178 12.86 -4.59 9.87
CA GLU A 178 12.90 -3.35 10.63
C GLU A 178 11.59 -2.55 10.50
N ILE A 179 11.08 -2.31 9.28
CA ILE A 179 9.88 -1.50 9.10
C ILE A 179 8.61 -2.14 9.69
N LEU A 180 8.61 -3.46 9.94
CA LEU A 180 7.52 -4.13 10.66
C LEU A 180 7.29 -3.52 12.05
N THR A 181 8.34 -2.92 12.62
CA THR A 181 8.33 -2.33 13.96
C THR A 181 7.95 -0.84 13.96
N TRP A 182 7.88 -0.21 12.78
CA TRP A 182 7.63 1.22 12.68
C TRP A 182 6.15 1.55 12.92
N PRO A 183 5.85 2.74 13.48
CA PRO A 183 4.47 3.24 13.55
C PRO A 183 3.79 3.22 12.19
N HIS A 184 2.48 3.03 12.19
CA HIS A 184 1.65 2.92 10.98
C HIS A 184 1.96 1.73 10.06
N TYR A 185 2.94 0.87 10.40
CA TYR A 185 3.08 -0.40 9.70
C TYR A 185 1.86 -1.28 9.99
N ARG A 186 1.10 -1.60 8.95
CA ARG A 186 -0.03 -2.52 9.06
C ARG A 186 0.35 -3.83 8.40
N ASN A 187 0.61 -4.84 9.22
CA ASN A 187 1.03 -6.15 8.77
C ASN A 187 -0.01 -6.74 7.80
N GLN A 188 0.44 -7.37 6.71
CA GLN A 188 -0.50 -8.02 5.78
C GLN A 188 -1.20 -9.25 6.40
N THR A 189 -0.77 -9.69 7.59
CA THR A 189 -1.49 -10.69 8.42
C THR A 189 -2.83 -10.18 8.94
N ALA A 190 -3.02 -8.87 8.98
CA ALA A 190 -4.33 -8.24 8.89
C ALA A 190 -4.35 -7.47 7.57
N SER A 191 -4.56 -8.20 6.47
CA SER A 191 -4.94 -7.55 5.24
C SER A 191 -6.09 -6.60 5.55
N PRO A 192 -6.09 -5.32 5.12
CA PRO A 192 -7.31 -4.52 5.14
C PRO A 192 -8.42 -5.19 4.29
N TYR A 193 -8.08 -6.22 3.51
CA TYR A 193 -9.01 -7.12 2.85
C TYR A 193 -9.63 -8.20 3.77
N TYR A 194 -9.08 -8.47 4.96
CA TYR A 194 -9.59 -9.46 5.92
C TYR A 194 -9.50 -9.04 7.40
N SER A 195 -9.57 -7.74 7.72
CA SER A 195 -9.90 -7.31 9.10
C SER A 195 -11.35 -7.67 9.50
N ASP A 196 -12.11 -8.14 8.52
CA ASP A 196 -13.51 -8.54 8.55
C ASP A 196 -13.75 -9.57 7.41
N ILE A 197 -14.93 -10.17 7.33
CA ILE A 197 -15.38 -10.99 6.20
C ILE A 197 -15.16 -10.21 4.90
N GLY A 198 -14.50 -10.81 3.90
CA GLY A 198 -14.12 -10.08 2.68
C GLY A 198 -15.27 -9.81 1.71
N TYR A 199 -16.40 -10.48 1.91
CA TYR A 199 -17.60 -10.38 1.09
C TYR A 199 -18.54 -9.30 1.63
N SER A 200 -19.35 -8.72 0.75
CA SER A 200 -20.39 -7.78 1.16
C SER A 200 -21.46 -8.51 1.96
N PHE A 201 -21.85 -9.71 1.51
CA PHE A 201 -22.83 -10.58 2.16
C PHE A 201 -22.45 -12.05 2.05
N MET A 202 -22.83 -12.85 3.04
CA MET A 202 -22.73 -14.31 3.01
C MET A 202 -24.12 -14.94 3.06
N ILE A 203 -24.29 -16.08 2.40
CA ILE A 203 -25.59 -16.73 2.22
C ILE A 203 -25.51 -18.17 2.71
N GLY A 204 -26.26 -18.45 3.77
CA GLY A 204 -26.38 -19.77 4.36
C GLY A 204 -27.24 -20.71 3.53
N GLY A 205 -27.03 -22.03 3.70
CA GLY A 205 -27.83 -23.05 3.02
C GLY A 205 -29.32 -23.05 3.38
N ASN A 206 -29.70 -22.39 4.48
CA ASN A 206 -31.10 -22.16 4.88
C ASN A 206 -31.72 -20.93 4.21
N GLY A 207 -30.96 -20.14 3.44
CA GLY A 207 -31.42 -18.88 2.84
C GLY A 207 -31.22 -17.64 3.73
N GLU A 208 -30.65 -17.79 4.94
CA GLU A 208 -30.30 -16.62 5.75
C GLU A 208 -29.11 -15.87 5.12
N VAL A 209 -29.20 -14.54 5.14
CA VAL A 209 -28.15 -13.65 4.66
C VAL A 209 -27.46 -13.04 5.86
N PHE A 210 -26.16 -13.27 5.97
CA PHE A 210 -25.30 -12.68 6.97
C PHE A 210 -24.61 -11.45 6.35
N GLU A 211 -24.66 -10.34 7.08
CA GLU A 211 -23.92 -9.15 6.70
C GLU A 211 -22.42 -9.42 6.86
N GLY A 212 -21.66 -9.19 5.79
CA GLY A 212 -20.21 -9.07 5.86
C GLY A 212 -19.85 -7.59 5.98
N ARG A 213 -19.21 -7.04 4.95
CA ARG A 213 -18.92 -5.59 4.89
C ARG A 213 -20.14 -4.71 4.62
N GLY A 214 -21.24 -5.32 4.18
CA GLY A 214 -22.48 -4.61 3.85
C GLY A 214 -22.37 -3.77 2.57
N TRP A 215 -23.27 -2.80 2.45
CA TRP A 215 -23.42 -1.97 1.23
C TRP A 215 -22.45 -0.79 1.15
N ASP A 216 -21.95 -0.31 2.29
CA ASP A 216 -21.30 1.00 2.40
C ASP A 216 -19.79 0.93 2.64
N HIS A 217 -19.23 -0.27 2.66
CA HIS A 217 -17.80 -0.48 2.84
C HIS A 217 -17.18 -1.19 1.64
N LEU A 218 -15.93 -0.83 1.35
CA LEU A 218 -15.15 -1.43 0.27
C LEU A 218 -14.99 -2.94 0.50
N GLY A 219 -15.38 -3.71 -0.53
CA GLY A 219 -15.26 -5.16 -0.55
C GLY A 219 -13.80 -5.65 -0.56
N ALA A 220 -13.65 -6.95 -0.40
CA ALA A 220 -12.38 -7.65 -0.44
C ALA A 220 -12.48 -9.05 -1.09
N HIS A 221 -13.53 -9.23 -1.89
CA HIS A 221 -13.96 -10.50 -2.44
C HIS A 221 -13.26 -10.86 -3.75
N THR A 222 -12.81 -9.89 -4.54
CA THR A 222 -12.25 -10.12 -5.88
C THR A 222 -11.22 -9.05 -6.24
N LEU A 223 -9.97 -9.48 -6.40
CA LEU A 223 -8.85 -8.61 -6.76
C LEU A 223 -9.17 -7.78 -8.02
N ASN A 224 -8.92 -6.47 -7.98
CA ASN A 224 -9.26 -5.47 -9.02
C ASN A 224 -10.75 -5.14 -9.22
N TYR A 225 -11.67 -5.80 -8.52
CA TYR A 225 -13.12 -5.54 -8.62
C TYR A 225 -13.77 -5.08 -7.30
N ASN A 226 -12.99 -5.07 -6.21
CA ASN A 226 -13.44 -4.71 -4.86
C ASN A 226 -14.09 -3.32 -4.75
N SER A 227 -13.72 -2.36 -5.60
CA SER A 227 -14.27 -1.00 -5.67
C SER A 227 -15.38 -0.82 -6.71
N HIS A 228 -15.71 -1.87 -7.46
CA HIS A 228 -16.59 -1.79 -8.62
C HIS A 228 -17.87 -2.62 -8.47
N GLY A 229 -17.98 -3.45 -7.43
CA GLY A 229 -19.13 -4.31 -7.22
C GLY A 229 -19.23 -4.84 -5.79
N TYR A 230 -20.21 -5.73 -5.60
CA TYR A 230 -20.51 -6.37 -4.33
C TYR A 230 -20.26 -7.88 -4.42
N GLY A 231 -19.69 -8.45 -3.35
CA GLY A 231 -19.41 -9.87 -3.26
C GLY A 231 -20.50 -10.60 -2.47
N PHE A 232 -21.21 -11.53 -3.12
CA PHE A 232 -22.19 -12.43 -2.49
C PHE A 232 -21.59 -13.83 -2.34
N CYS A 233 -21.20 -14.21 -1.13
CA CYS A 233 -20.57 -15.49 -0.86
C CYS A 233 -21.60 -16.54 -0.42
N PHE A 234 -21.72 -17.63 -1.17
CA PHE A 234 -22.44 -18.79 -0.70
C PHE A 234 -21.55 -19.61 0.24
N ILE A 235 -22.05 -19.98 1.41
CA ILE A 235 -21.29 -20.79 2.38
C ILE A 235 -21.24 -22.24 1.88
N GLY A 236 -20.13 -22.61 1.23
CA GLY A 236 -19.87 -23.95 0.69
C GLY A 236 -18.92 -23.93 -0.51
N THR A 237 -18.51 -25.12 -0.98
CA THR A 237 -17.59 -25.26 -2.13
C THR A 237 -18.31 -25.45 -3.46
N PHE A 238 -19.47 -26.14 -3.44
CA PHE A 238 -20.36 -26.40 -4.57
C PHE A 238 -19.68 -26.99 -5.82
N THR A 239 -18.63 -27.77 -5.61
CA THR A 239 -17.94 -28.48 -6.69
C THR A 239 -18.76 -29.66 -7.20
N SER A 240 -19.42 -30.41 -6.31
CA SER A 240 -20.17 -31.63 -6.64
C SER A 240 -21.68 -31.55 -6.40
N HIS A 241 -22.16 -30.47 -5.75
CA HIS A 241 -23.57 -30.23 -5.51
C HIS A 241 -23.86 -28.73 -5.63
N VAL A 242 -25.10 -28.37 -5.96
CA VAL A 242 -25.52 -26.96 -6.03
C VAL A 242 -25.91 -26.43 -4.64
N PRO A 243 -25.91 -25.10 -4.41
CA PRO A 243 -26.54 -24.51 -3.24
C PRO A 243 -28.05 -24.79 -3.25
N THR A 244 -28.65 -24.78 -2.06
CA THR A 244 -30.10 -24.98 -1.92
C THR A 244 -30.89 -23.91 -2.67
N SER A 245 -32.13 -24.22 -3.05
CA SER A 245 -33.02 -23.24 -3.69
C SER A 245 -33.25 -22.01 -2.81
N ALA A 246 -33.30 -22.18 -1.48
CA ALA A 246 -33.42 -21.09 -0.53
C ALA A 246 -32.23 -20.13 -0.60
N ALA A 247 -30.99 -20.67 -0.60
CA ALA A 247 -29.79 -19.85 -0.74
C ALA A 247 -29.75 -19.11 -2.10
N GLN A 248 -30.11 -19.81 -3.18
CA GLN A 248 -30.13 -19.20 -4.52
C GLN A 248 -31.17 -18.07 -4.62
N GLN A 249 -32.34 -18.25 -4.01
CA GLN A 249 -33.38 -17.22 -3.98
C GLN A 249 -32.94 -16.01 -3.14
N ALA A 250 -32.37 -16.24 -1.96
CA ALA A 250 -31.87 -15.18 -1.09
C ALA A 250 -30.83 -14.28 -1.80
N ALA A 251 -29.94 -14.85 -2.61
CA ALA A 251 -28.99 -14.08 -3.41
C ALA A 251 -29.69 -13.18 -4.44
N LYS A 252 -30.68 -13.71 -5.15
CA LYS A 252 -31.44 -12.96 -6.15
C LYS A 252 -32.22 -11.82 -5.50
N ASP A 253 -32.84 -12.08 -4.36
CA ASP A 253 -33.58 -11.09 -3.59
C ASP A 253 -32.65 -9.98 -3.07
N MET A 254 -31.44 -10.33 -2.60
CA MET A 254 -30.44 -9.35 -2.18
C MET A 254 -29.91 -8.50 -3.34
N ILE A 255 -29.69 -9.08 -4.52
CA ILE A 255 -29.30 -8.31 -5.71
C ILE A 255 -30.43 -7.34 -6.10
N ALA A 256 -31.68 -7.80 -6.11
CA ALA A 256 -32.85 -6.97 -6.40
C ALA A 256 -33.01 -5.83 -5.37
N CYS A 257 -32.82 -6.13 -4.08
CA CYS A 257 -32.82 -5.14 -3.00
C CYS A 257 -31.71 -4.09 -3.20
N GLY A 258 -30.49 -4.52 -3.55
CA GLY A 258 -29.38 -3.63 -3.87
C GLY A 258 -29.70 -2.69 -5.04
N VAL A 259 -30.42 -3.18 -6.05
CA VAL A 259 -30.91 -2.34 -7.17
C VAL A 259 -31.95 -1.32 -6.70
N GLN A 260 -32.93 -1.75 -5.89
CA GLN A 260 -33.96 -0.84 -5.36
C GLN A 260 -33.38 0.25 -4.46
N LEU A 261 -32.34 -0.06 -3.69
CA LEU A 261 -31.62 0.89 -2.83
C LEU A 261 -30.65 1.80 -3.61
N GLY A 262 -30.49 1.62 -4.92
CA GLY A 262 -29.53 2.36 -5.74
C GLY A 262 -28.07 2.02 -5.47
N LYS A 263 -27.80 0.93 -4.74
CA LYS A 263 -26.43 0.43 -4.48
C LYS A 263 -25.88 -0.32 -5.69
N ILE A 264 -26.73 -1.11 -6.35
CA ILE A 264 -26.41 -1.81 -7.59
C ILE A 264 -27.13 -1.08 -8.73
N ARG A 265 -26.43 -0.80 -9.84
CA ARG A 265 -27.07 -0.23 -11.03
C ARG A 265 -28.09 -1.22 -11.59
N SER A 266 -29.22 -0.73 -12.11
CA SER A 266 -30.23 -1.58 -12.76
C SER A 266 -29.74 -2.35 -13.98
N ASP A 267 -28.65 -1.90 -14.61
CA ASP A 267 -28.01 -2.53 -15.77
C ASP A 267 -26.68 -3.21 -15.39
N TYR A 268 -26.58 -3.70 -14.15
CA TYR A 268 -25.40 -4.39 -13.65
C TYR A 268 -24.98 -5.58 -14.52
N THR A 269 -23.76 -6.06 -14.31
CA THR A 269 -23.25 -7.33 -14.85
C THR A 269 -22.96 -8.27 -13.70
N LEU A 270 -23.54 -9.47 -13.73
CA LEU A 270 -23.30 -10.56 -12.80
C LEU A 270 -22.16 -11.43 -13.33
N ARG A 271 -21.21 -11.80 -12.47
CA ARG A 271 -20.10 -12.69 -12.83
C ARG A 271 -19.87 -13.71 -11.73
N GLY A 272 -19.44 -14.91 -12.10
CA GLY A 272 -18.81 -15.84 -11.18
C GLY A 272 -17.38 -15.38 -10.88
N HIS A 273 -16.86 -15.68 -9.68
CA HIS A 273 -15.51 -15.26 -9.31
C HIS A 273 -14.45 -15.77 -10.30
N ARG A 274 -14.61 -16.98 -10.84
CA ARG A 274 -13.73 -17.54 -11.87
C ARG A 274 -13.74 -16.82 -13.22
N ASP A 275 -14.73 -15.96 -13.51
CA ASP A 275 -14.74 -15.19 -14.76
C ASP A 275 -13.71 -14.05 -14.74
N VAL A 276 -13.31 -13.64 -13.54
CA VAL A 276 -12.51 -12.43 -13.29
C VAL A 276 -11.25 -12.72 -12.46
N GLY A 277 -11.00 -13.99 -12.16
CA GLY A 277 -9.82 -14.45 -11.42
C GLY A 277 -9.55 -15.94 -11.63
N ALA A 278 -8.29 -16.35 -11.46
CA ALA A 278 -7.90 -17.76 -11.54
C ALA A 278 -8.31 -18.50 -10.25
N THR A 279 -9.54 -19.02 -10.20
CA THR A 279 -10.10 -19.71 -9.03
C THR A 279 -11.15 -20.76 -9.43
N GLU A 280 -11.39 -21.74 -8.56
CA GLU A 280 -12.48 -22.70 -8.73
C GLU A 280 -13.84 -22.16 -8.28
N CYS A 281 -13.88 -21.04 -7.55
CA CYS A 281 -15.11 -20.40 -7.09
C CYS A 281 -16.00 -19.97 -8.29
N PRO A 282 -17.32 -20.24 -8.29
CA PRO A 282 -18.16 -20.64 -7.15
C PRO A 282 -18.36 -22.17 -7.00
N GLY A 283 -17.54 -22.99 -7.66
CA GLY A 283 -17.69 -24.45 -7.71
C GLY A 283 -18.24 -24.93 -9.05
N ASN A 284 -17.81 -26.12 -9.48
CA ASN A 284 -18.15 -26.67 -10.80
C ASN A 284 -19.64 -26.97 -10.98
N ALA A 285 -20.37 -27.34 -9.92
CA ALA A 285 -21.80 -27.61 -10.01
C ALA A 285 -22.62 -26.31 -10.01
N PHE A 286 -22.20 -25.29 -9.27
CA PHE A 286 -22.96 -24.03 -9.16
C PHE A 286 -22.70 -23.05 -10.30
N TYR A 287 -21.46 -23.00 -10.82
CA TYR A 287 -21.08 -22.10 -11.90
C TYR A 287 -22.02 -22.13 -13.14
N PRO A 288 -22.42 -23.29 -13.69
CA PRO A 288 -23.37 -23.31 -14.81
C PRO A 288 -24.76 -22.77 -14.44
N ILE A 289 -25.18 -22.83 -13.17
CA ILE A 289 -26.46 -22.31 -12.72
C ILE A 289 -26.46 -20.79 -12.68
N ILE A 290 -25.42 -20.15 -12.13
CA ILE A 290 -25.36 -18.68 -12.08
C ILE A 290 -25.34 -18.04 -13.46
N LYS A 291 -24.79 -18.74 -14.47
CA LYS A 291 -24.83 -18.30 -15.88
C LYS A 291 -26.24 -18.17 -16.46
N THR A 292 -27.24 -18.79 -15.83
CA THR A 292 -28.64 -18.70 -16.26
C THR A 292 -29.39 -17.56 -15.59
N TRP A 293 -28.76 -16.84 -14.65
CA TRP A 293 -29.42 -15.75 -13.94
C TRP A 293 -29.44 -14.48 -14.79
N PRO A 294 -30.39 -13.56 -14.53
CA PRO A 294 -30.43 -12.28 -15.20
C PRO A 294 -29.09 -11.53 -15.07
N HIS A 295 -28.71 -10.86 -16.16
CA HIS A 295 -27.53 -9.99 -16.23
C HIS A 295 -26.16 -10.65 -16.15
N TYR A 296 -26.04 -11.96 -16.39
CA TYR A 296 -24.74 -12.65 -16.46
C TYR A 296 -23.87 -12.26 -17.67
#